data_AF-A0A9Q8PMB1-F1
#
_entry.id   AF-A0A9Q8PMB1-F1
#
_cell.length_a   1.000
_cell.length_b   1.000
_cell.length_c   1.000
_cell.angle_alpha   90.00
_cell.angle_beta   90.00
_cell.angle_gamma   90.00
#
_symmetry.space_group_name_H-M   'P 1'
#
loop_
_entity.id
_entity.type
_entity.pdbx_description
1 polymer ?
#
loop_
_entity_poly.entity_id
_entity_poly.type
_entity_poly.pdbx_seq_one_letter_code
_entity_poly.pdbx_strand_id
1 'polypeptide(L)'
;MYLQDEWPKIADGSPWNGKDLLELVRGGESPFADVWDVNLLITEIEENVGKHVVDIPLVNCGSNNYGFQMTLFSGEEVVARLARGDVNMPGFDGFSLESQIAEIEFEAAVYELLRDHSQLKTSRLLYHRAPAQCRGEKSAIPKNIVGRRLMVFNRAAGRSSGAWNSLSGQQQLDLVTQAATLRAALFSFELPLDFASQYLHDRLFEQKPNALPVPVTPTRDFCVTLFTSKIEATIRKIGDMIGWESDNNVVGPIAAAAKQSLLKFVPVMLPKETTDTPLFYRLILEHGDFGIHNMTIDDGDTPTITSLFDWETGCIVPALLSDTCMAVAGADLILDEDARPAVKRISRDAGVEKVAQAKACTVGYHGVLFERAPEYERVMRAGRDARFLWFKLRDWRGDDPEGYFGRLGAWAEGRLAESRVWKSLFQEMVMNDCSDAVNDSWSSEPQACAFATGSFCVFVHGTPDLA
;
A
#
# COMPACT_ATOMS: atom_id res chain seq x y z
N MET A 1 -21.00 -2.36 -23.75
CA MET A 1 -20.37 -2.07 -22.45
C MET A 1 -18.96 -1.59 -22.75
N TYR A 2 -18.66 -0.34 -22.43
CA TYR A 2 -17.36 0.28 -22.70
C TYR A 2 -16.63 0.50 -21.37
N LEU A 3 -15.40 0.02 -21.27
CA LEU A 3 -14.54 0.21 -20.09
C LEU A 3 -13.43 1.21 -20.40
N GLN A 4 -12.77 1.02 -21.53
CA GLN A 4 -11.61 1.80 -21.95
C GLN A 4 -11.34 1.64 -23.44
N ASP A 5 -10.61 2.60 -24.00
CA ASP A 5 -10.17 2.58 -25.38
C ASP A 5 -9.23 1.41 -25.68
N GLU A 6 -9.35 0.83 -26.88
CA GLU A 6 -8.33 -0.06 -27.41
C GLU A 6 -7.05 0.72 -27.80
N TRP A 7 -5.94 0.01 -27.94
CA TRP A 7 -4.73 0.61 -28.51
C TRP A 7 -4.94 0.86 -30.01
N PRO A 8 -4.61 2.05 -30.54
CA PRO A 8 -4.89 2.39 -31.92
C PRO A 8 -4.11 1.50 -32.91
N LYS A 9 -4.68 1.35 -34.10
CA LYS A 9 -4.12 0.61 -35.22
C LYS A 9 -3.81 1.57 -36.35
N ILE A 10 -2.76 1.27 -37.12
CA ILE A 10 -2.44 2.02 -38.35
C ILE A 10 -3.24 1.46 -39.54
N ALA A 11 -3.11 2.06 -40.72
CA ALA A 11 -3.94 1.77 -41.90
C ALA A 11 -3.91 0.30 -42.37
N ASP A 12 -2.83 -0.44 -42.12
CA ASP A 12 -2.73 -1.86 -42.43
C ASP A 12 -3.39 -2.79 -41.39
N GLY A 13 -3.98 -2.21 -40.34
CA GLY A 13 -4.63 -2.92 -39.24
C GLY A 13 -3.69 -3.40 -38.13
N SER A 14 -2.38 -3.19 -38.26
CA SER A 14 -1.42 -3.51 -37.21
C SER A 14 -1.47 -2.49 -36.05
N PRO A 15 -1.12 -2.90 -34.82
CA PRO A 15 -1.03 -1.97 -33.69
C PRO A 15 0.01 -0.88 -33.97
N TRP A 16 -0.34 0.38 -33.67
CA TRP A 16 0.63 1.48 -33.75
C TRP A 16 1.80 1.22 -32.78
N ASN A 17 3.02 1.58 -33.18
CA ASN A 17 4.22 1.32 -32.39
C ASN A 17 4.43 2.28 -31.20
N GLY A 18 3.56 3.28 -31.06
CA GLY A 18 3.63 4.28 -29.99
C GLY A 18 4.60 5.43 -30.23
N LYS A 19 5.17 5.59 -31.43
CA LYS A 19 6.20 6.60 -31.70
C LYS A 19 5.70 7.74 -32.58
N ASP A 20 6.41 8.87 -32.50
CA ASP A 20 6.32 10.01 -33.41
C ASP A 20 4.91 10.66 -33.45
N LEU A 21 4.21 10.67 -32.31
CA LEU A 21 2.80 11.08 -32.26
C LEU A 21 2.60 12.52 -32.74
N LEU A 22 3.49 13.45 -32.36
CA LEU A 22 3.32 14.85 -32.73
C LEU A 22 3.49 15.09 -34.23
N GLU A 23 4.39 14.35 -34.89
CA GLU A 23 4.56 14.40 -36.35
C GLU A 23 3.29 13.88 -37.05
N LEU A 24 2.77 12.74 -36.61
CA LEU A 24 1.54 12.16 -37.12
C LEU A 24 0.34 13.10 -36.97
N VAL A 25 0.18 13.73 -35.80
CA VAL A 25 -0.91 14.69 -35.55
C VAL A 25 -0.79 15.91 -36.47
N ARG A 26 0.43 16.45 -36.65
CA ARG A 26 0.68 17.58 -37.56
C ARG A 26 0.45 17.22 -39.03
N GLY A 27 0.67 15.95 -39.40
CA GLY A 27 0.35 15.42 -40.73
C GLY A 27 -1.13 15.11 -40.96
N GLY A 28 -1.99 15.23 -39.94
CA GLY A 28 -3.41 14.85 -40.01
C GLY A 28 -3.65 13.35 -39.89
N GLU A 29 -2.66 12.59 -39.45
CA GLU A 29 -2.65 11.12 -39.34
C GLU A 29 -2.65 10.64 -37.88
N SER A 30 -3.34 11.38 -37.00
CA SER A 30 -3.43 11.03 -35.58
C SER A 30 -3.97 9.59 -35.40
N PRO A 31 -3.24 8.68 -34.72
CA PRO A 31 -3.73 7.33 -34.42
C PRO A 31 -5.01 7.33 -33.57
N PHE A 32 -5.30 8.44 -32.88
CA PHE A 32 -6.46 8.58 -31.99
C PHE A 32 -7.63 9.31 -32.65
N ALA A 33 -7.55 9.73 -33.93
CA ALA A 33 -8.54 10.60 -34.58
C ALA A 33 -9.99 10.10 -34.48
N ASP A 34 -10.18 8.77 -34.52
CA ASP A 34 -11.49 8.15 -34.40
C ASP A 34 -12.02 8.09 -32.96
N VAL A 35 -11.17 8.32 -31.97
CA VAL A 35 -11.51 8.26 -30.54
C VAL A 35 -11.60 9.66 -29.93
N TRP A 36 -10.53 10.45 -29.96
CA TRP A 36 -10.46 11.80 -29.37
C TRP A 36 -9.34 12.64 -30.00
N ASP A 37 -9.38 13.96 -29.81
CA ASP A 37 -8.42 14.89 -30.42
C ASP A 37 -7.17 15.10 -29.56
N VAL A 38 -6.01 14.66 -30.07
CA VAL A 38 -4.69 14.80 -29.41
C VAL A 38 -4.30 16.26 -29.22
N ASN A 39 -4.74 17.17 -30.08
CA ASN A 39 -4.43 18.59 -29.93
C ASN A 39 -5.01 19.16 -28.64
N LEU A 40 -6.15 18.65 -28.16
CA LEU A 40 -6.72 19.10 -26.89
C LEU A 40 -5.83 18.75 -25.69
N LEU A 41 -5.20 17.57 -25.71
CA LEU A 41 -4.24 17.17 -24.69
C LEU A 41 -2.99 18.07 -24.73
N ILE A 42 -2.46 18.32 -25.93
CA ILE A 42 -1.30 19.18 -26.12
C ILE A 42 -1.62 20.59 -25.59
N THR A 43 -2.70 21.21 -26.07
CA THR A 43 -3.10 22.55 -25.65
C THR A 43 -3.29 22.64 -24.13
N GLU A 44 -4.01 21.69 -23.52
CA GLU A 44 -4.23 21.70 -22.06
C GLU A 44 -2.90 21.62 -21.29
N ILE A 45 -1.96 20.77 -21.73
CA ILE A 45 -0.63 20.67 -21.11
C ILE A 45 0.15 21.98 -21.29
N GLU A 46 0.17 22.55 -22.50
CA GLU A 46 0.91 23.78 -22.78
C GLU A 46 0.38 24.96 -21.95
N GLU A 47 -0.94 25.07 -21.80
CA GLU A 47 -1.59 26.12 -21.00
C GLU A 47 -1.29 25.99 -19.50
N ASN A 48 -1.29 24.77 -18.96
CA ASN A 48 -1.13 24.54 -17.51
C ASN A 48 0.34 24.40 -17.07
N VAL A 49 1.22 23.91 -17.94
CA VAL A 49 2.67 23.85 -17.69
C VAL A 49 3.37 25.15 -18.11
N GLY A 50 2.74 25.94 -18.99
CA GLY A 50 3.25 27.23 -19.46
C GLY A 50 4.39 27.10 -20.48
N LYS A 51 4.48 25.97 -21.19
CA LYS A 51 5.56 25.67 -22.15
C LYS A 51 5.04 24.86 -23.32
N HIS A 52 5.53 25.15 -24.53
CA HIS A 52 5.13 24.42 -25.74
C HIS A 52 5.70 23.00 -25.79
N VAL A 53 4.91 22.06 -26.31
CA VAL A 53 5.32 20.70 -26.63
C VAL A 53 5.96 20.70 -28.02
N VAL A 54 7.22 20.29 -28.11
CA VAL A 54 7.96 20.23 -29.38
C VAL A 54 8.08 18.83 -29.93
N ASP A 55 7.89 17.80 -29.10
CA ASP A 55 7.92 16.41 -29.51
C ASP A 55 7.13 15.50 -28.55
N ILE A 56 6.63 14.38 -29.06
CA ILE A 56 6.02 13.28 -28.30
C ILE A 56 6.63 11.97 -28.81
N PRO A 57 7.87 11.64 -28.40
CA PRO A 57 8.63 10.54 -29.01
C PRO A 57 8.09 9.16 -28.67
N LEU A 58 7.36 9.02 -27.56
CA LEU A 58 6.85 7.74 -27.11
C LEU A 58 5.52 7.86 -26.36
N VAL A 59 4.59 6.99 -26.72
CA VAL A 59 3.34 6.74 -26.02
C VAL A 59 3.27 5.27 -25.67
N ASN A 60 2.94 4.98 -24.43
CA ASN A 60 2.74 3.62 -23.94
C ASN A 60 1.28 3.39 -23.52
N CYS A 61 0.92 2.12 -23.45
CA CYS A 61 -0.39 1.68 -23.00
C CYS A 61 -0.25 0.95 -21.67
N GLY A 62 -0.71 1.57 -20.59
CA GLY A 62 -0.88 0.92 -19.29
C GLY A 62 -2.27 0.28 -19.16
N SER A 63 -2.51 -0.34 -18.00
CA SER A 63 -3.80 -0.98 -17.70
C SER A 63 -4.96 0.00 -17.77
N ASN A 64 -4.81 1.20 -17.18
CA ASN A 64 -5.87 2.21 -17.06
C ASN A 64 -5.57 3.52 -17.83
N ASN A 65 -4.28 3.79 -18.12
CA ASN A 65 -3.83 5.08 -18.65
C ASN A 65 -2.94 4.89 -19.88
N TYR A 66 -3.01 5.84 -20.79
CA TYR A 66 -1.95 6.12 -21.75
C TYR A 66 -0.87 6.96 -21.09
N GLY A 67 0.40 6.64 -21.31
CA GLY A 67 1.53 7.45 -20.85
C GLY A 67 2.25 8.09 -22.05
N PHE A 68 2.18 9.41 -22.14
CA PHE A 68 2.80 10.20 -23.20
C PHE A 68 4.10 10.80 -22.67
N GLN A 69 5.23 10.41 -23.23
CA GLN A 69 6.51 11.09 -23.02
C GLN A 69 6.56 12.28 -23.96
N MET A 70 6.80 13.47 -23.43
CA MET A 70 6.80 14.71 -24.20
C MET A 70 8.07 15.52 -23.92
N THR A 71 8.56 16.19 -24.95
CA THR A 71 9.65 17.15 -24.86
C THR A 71 9.08 18.56 -24.97
N LEU A 72 9.40 19.43 -24.01
CA LEU A 72 9.01 20.83 -24.02
C LEU A 72 10.04 21.69 -24.76
N PHE A 73 9.64 22.86 -25.23
CA PHE A 73 10.52 23.79 -25.98
C PHE A 73 11.80 24.17 -25.21
N SER A 74 11.77 24.17 -23.88
CA SER A 74 12.95 24.42 -23.04
C SER A 74 13.91 23.22 -22.94
N GLY A 75 13.60 22.08 -23.58
CA GLY A 75 14.35 20.83 -23.48
C GLY A 75 14.03 19.97 -22.26
N GLU A 76 13.10 20.41 -21.40
CA GLU A 76 12.61 19.59 -20.29
C GLU A 76 11.70 18.47 -20.81
N GLU A 77 11.75 17.32 -20.16
CA GLU A 77 10.90 16.19 -20.48
C GLU A 77 9.80 16.02 -19.43
N VAL A 78 8.58 15.77 -19.89
CA VAL A 78 7.41 15.49 -19.06
C VAL A 78 6.75 14.17 -19.45
N VAL A 79 6.00 13.59 -18.52
CA VAL A 79 5.13 12.44 -18.77
C VAL A 79 3.71 12.81 -18.43
N ALA A 80 2.80 12.70 -19.39
CA ALA A 80 1.36 12.83 -19.16
C ALA A 80 0.70 11.45 -19.07
N ARG A 81 -0.02 11.19 -17.99
CA ARG A 81 -0.90 10.03 -17.78
C ARG A 81 -2.34 10.45 -18.05
N LEU A 82 -2.91 10.01 -19.18
CA LEU A 82 -4.31 10.26 -19.53
C LEU A 82 -5.10 8.96 -19.42
N ALA A 83 -6.25 8.99 -18.75
CA ALA A 83 -7.10 7.81 -18.66
C ALA A 83 -7.58 7.32 -20.03
N ARG A 84 -7.58 5.99 -20.17
CA ARG A 84 -8.12 5.29 -21.35
C ARG A 84 -9.64 5.19 -21.29
N GLY A 85 -10.23 5.25 -20.09
CA GLY A 85 -11.67 5.35 -19.89
C GLY A 85 -12.13 6.81 -19.87
N ASP A 86 -13.33 7.06 -20.38
CA ASP A 86 -13.97 8.36 -20.41
C ASP A 86 -15.39 8.25 -19.84
N VAL A 87 -15.67 8.98 -18.75
CA VAL A 87 -16.99 8.96 -18.08
C VAL A 87 -18.13 9.47 -18.96
N ASN A 88 -17.83 10.17 -20.05
CA ASN A 88 -18.80 10.68 -21.02
C ASN A 88 -19.10 9.68 -22.15
N MET A 89 -18.41 8.54 -22.21
CA MET A 89 -18.69 7.52 -23.22
C MET A 89 -20.09 6.90 -23.05
N PRO A 90 -20.85 6.71 -24.16
CA PRO A 90 -22.10 5.98 -24.12
C PRO A 90 -21.90 4.55 -23.61
N GLY A 91 -22.66 4.16 -22.57
CA GLY A 91 -22.54 2.82 -21.97
C GLY A 91 -21.21 2.57 -21.26
N PHE A 92 -20.57 3.62 -20.75
CA PHE A 92 -19.42 3.52 -19.84
C PHE A 92 -19.78 2.70 -18.60
N ASP A 93 -18.96 1.71 -18.30
CA ASP A 93 -19.14 0.70 -17.24
C ASP A 93 -17.90 0.60 -16.32
N GLY A 94 -17.02 1.60 -16.37
CA GLY A 94 -15.86 1.67 -15.47
C GLY A 94 -16.22 2.25 -14.09
N PHE A 95 -15.19 2.62 -13.33
CA PHE A 95 -15.36 3.29 -12.03
C PHE A 95 -16.22 4.56 -12.14
N SER A 96 -17.08 4.81 -11.15
CA SER A 96 -17.94 6.00 -11.15
C SER A 96 -17.13 7.29 -11.19
N LEU A 97 -17.80 8.39 -11.57
CA LEU A 97 -17.18 9.72 -11.58
C LEU A 97 -16.60 10.07 -10.21
N GLU A 98 -17.37 9.82 -9.15
CA GLU A 98 -16.98 10.10 -7.77
C GLU A 98 -15.75 9.28 -7.34
N SER A 99 -15.70 7.99 -7.70
CA SER A 99 -14.53 7.15 -7.43
C SER A 99 -13.28 7.65 -8.14
N GLN A 100 -13.39 8.02 -9.43
CA GLN A 100 -12.25 8.54 -10.17
C GLN A 100 -11.74 9.89 -9.67
N ILE A 101 -12.66 10.77 -9.22
CA ILE A 101 -12.33 12.04 -8.55
C ILE A 101 -11.59 11.75 -7.23
N ALA A 102 -12.13 10.88 -6.38
CA ALA A 102 -11.51 10.56 -5.10
C ALA A 102 -10.10 9.95 -5.27
N GLU A 103 -9.90 9.09 -6.28
CA GLU A 103 -8.59 8.53 -6.59
C GLU A 103 -7.56 9.58 -7.02
N ILE A 104 -7.90 10.45 -7.98
CA ILE A 104 -6.94 11.44 -8.47
C ILE A 104 -6.65 12.54 -7.45
N GLU A 105 -7.64 12.93 -6.64
CA GLU A 105 -7.44 13.90 -5.57
C GLU A 105 -6.50 13.36 -4.49
N PHE A 106 -6.69 12.10 -4.07
CA PHE A 106 -5.78 11.45 -3.14
C PHE A 106 -4.38 11.32 -3.72
N GLU A 107 -4.25 10.80 -4.95
CA GLU A 107 -2.95 10.61 -5.60
C GLU A 107 -2.20 11.95 -5.74
N ALA A 108 -2.88 13.00 -6.19
CA ALA A 108 -2.30 14.35 -6.29
C ALA A 108 -1.89 14.91 -4.92
N ALA A 109 -2.72 14.71 -3.89
CA ALA A 109 -2.42 15.17 -2.54
C ALA A 109 -1.19 14.46 -1.95
N VAL A 110 -0.99 13.17 -2.25
CA VAL A 110 0.25 12.44 -1.89
C VAL A 110 1.47 13.03 -2.59
N TYR A 111 1.36 13.34 -3.88
CA TYR A 111 2.45 13.99 -4.62
C TYR A 111 2.83 15.35 -4.04
N GLU A 112 1.86 16.15 -3.62
CA GLU A 112 2.09 17.43 -2.94
C GLU A 112 2.75 17.21 -1.57
N LEU A 113 2.20 16.31 -0.76
CA LEU A 113 2.69 15.99 0.58
C LEU A 113 4.16 15.55 0.59
N LEU A 114 4.56 14.75 -0.41
CA LEU A 114 5.89 14.16 -0.50
C LEU A 114 6.88 14.98 -1.34
N ARG A 115 6.47 16.12 -1.92
CA ARG A 115 7.26 16.89 -2.89
C ARG A 115 8.66 17.26 -2.39
N ASP A 116 8.76 17.67 -1.12
CA ASP A 116 10.01 18.15 -0.53
C ASP A 116 10.84 17.03 0.14
N HIS A 117 10.37 15.78 0.06
CA HIS A 117 11.01 14.62 0.68
C HIS A 117 11.90 13.90 -0.33
N SER A 118 13.09 14.45 -0.57
CA SER A 118 14.06 13.94 -1.57
C SER A 118 14.43 12.46 -1.39
N GLN A 119 14.40 11.95 -0.15
CA GLN A 119 14.67 10.53 0.13
C GLN A 119 13.60 9.59 -0.41
N LEU A 120 12.34 10.03 -0.56
CA LEU A 120 11.24 9.19 -1.05
C LEU A 120 11.21 9.10 -2.58
N LYS A 121 11.94 10.00 -3.26
CA LYS A 121 12.05 10.07 -4.72
C LYS A 121 10.68 10.09 -5.40
N THR A 122 9.69 10.73 -4.80
CA THR A 122 8.35 10.82 -5.38
C THR A 122 8.40 11.60 -6.70
N SER A 123 7.74 11.11 -7.74
CA SER A 123 7.64 11.83 -9.01
C SER A 123 7.06 13.24 -8.81
N ARG A 124 7.60 14.23 -9.51
CA ARG A 124 7.17 15.62 -9.37
C ARG A 124 5.95 15.90 -10.26
N LEU A 125 4.78 15.97 -9.64
CA LEU A 125 3.53 16.39 -10.27
C LEU A 125 3.59 17.89 -10.61
N LEU A 126 3.26 18.22 -11.86
CA LEU A 126 3.15 19.59 -12.38
C LEU A 126 1.71 20.05 -12.48
N TYR A 127 0.83 19.16 -12.93
CA TYR A 127 -0.56 19.45 -13.21
C TYR A 127 -1.41 18.18 -13.07
N HIS A 128 -2.64 18.33 -12.59
CA HIS A 128 -3.63 17.26 -12.64
C HIS A 128 -5.02 17.82 -12.91
N ARG A 129 -5.88 16.99 -13.50
CA ARG A 129 -7.29 17.29 -13.75
C ARG A 129 -8.15 16.07 -13.46
N ALA A 130 -9.12 16.26 -12.57
CA ALA A 130 -10.18 15.28 -12.35
C ALA A 130 -11.12 15.18 -13.57
N PRO A 131 -11.71 14.01 -13.84
CA PRO A 131 -12.64 13.87 -14.95
C PRO A 131 -13.93 14.66 -14.64
N ALA A 132 -14.61 15.14 -15.69
CA ALA A 132 -15.88 15.84 -15.54
C ALA A 132 -16.92 15.38 -16.56
N GLN A 133 -18.18 15.40 -16.15
CA GLN A 133 -19.29 15.02 -17.02
C GLN A 133 -19.76 16.21 -17.88
N CYS A 134 -19.88 15.99 -19.19
CA CYS A 134 -20.44 16.97 -20.11
C CYS A 134 -21.96 17.10 -19.91
N ARG A 135 -22.50 18.30 -20.15
CA ARG A 135 -23.95 18.53 -20.18
C ARG A 135 -24.55 17.93 -21.45
N GLY A 136 -25.65 17.18 -21.32
CA GLY A 136 -26.39 16.60 -22.44
C GLY A 136 -26.45 15.07 -22.43
N GLU A 137 -27.16 14.50 -23.41
CA GLU A 137 -27.25 13.05 -23.57
C GLU A 137 -25.96 12.46 -24.16
N LYS A 138 -25.53 11.32 -23.61
CA LYS A 138 -24.37 10.55 -24.09
C LYS A 138 -24.76 9.72 -25.32
N SER A 139 -24.98 10.37 -26.46
CA SER A 139 -25.43 9.71 -27.70
C SER A 139 -24.31 9.43 -28.71
N ALA A 140 -23.14 10.06 -28.55
CA ALA A 140 -21.99 9.91 -29.43
C ALA A 140 -20.68 9.75 -28.65
N ILE A 141 -19.65 9.22 -29.31
CA ILE A 141 -18.28 9.14 -28.78
C ILE A 141 -17.78 10.58 -28.54
N PRO A 142 -17.40 10.95 -27.31
CA PRO A 142 -16.86 12.28 -27.02
C PRO A 142 -15.49 12.42 -27.68
N LYS A 143 -15.34 13.43 -28.53
CA LYS A 143 -14.05 13.77 -29.15
C LYS A 143 -13.14 14.61 -28.25
N ASN A 144 -13.69 15.15 -27.16
CA ASN A 144 -12.93 15.88 -26.15
C ASN A 144 -12.28 14.93 -25.13
N ILE A 145 -11.48 15.48 -24.21
CA ILE A 145 -10.78 14.72 -23.17
C ILE A 145 -11.28 15.00 -21.74
N VAL A 146 -12.38 15.76 -21.59
CA VAL A 146 -12.86 16.28 -20.30
C VAL A 146 -13.30 15.16 -19.37
N GLY A 147 -13.84 14.07 -19.91
CA GLY A 147 -14.26 12.92 -19.11
C GLY A 147 -13.13 11.97 -18.72
N ARG A 148 -11.89 12.27 -19.11
CA ARG A 148 -10.70 11.48 -18.80
C ARG A 148 -9.90 12.20 -17.74
N ARG A 149 -9.42 11.49 -16.72
CA ARG A 149 -8.48 12.07 -15.76
C ARG A 149 -7.10 12.26 -16.39
N LEU A 150 -6.38 13.32 -15.99
CA LEU A 150 -5.05 13.66 -16.48
C LEU A 150 -4.10 13.98 -15.33
N MET A 151 -2.88 13.47 -15.37
CA MET A 151 -1.77 13.89 -14.51
C MET A 151 -0.52 14.11 -15.34
N VAL A 152 0.22 15.18 -15.08
CA VAL A 152 1.43 15.56 -15.81
C VAL A 152 2.59 15.70 -14.83
N PHE A 153 3.69 15.01 -15.11
CA PHE A 153 4.85 14.93 -14.24
C PHE A 153 6.10 15.40 -14.96
N ASN A 154 7.09 15.91 -14.21
CA ASN A 154 8.46 15.89 -14.70
C ASN A 154 8.88 14.44 -14.92
N ARG A 155 9.50 14.17 -16.07
CA ARG A 155 10.07 12.86 -16.35
C ARG A 155 11.35 12.67 -15.53
N ALA A 156 11.40 11.59 -14.75
CA ALA A 156 12.65 11.16 -14.10
C ALA A 156 13.56 10.45 -15.11
N ALA A 157 14.87 10.54 -14.92
CA ALA A 157 15.85 9.85 -15.76
C ALA A 157 15.70 8.33 -15.62
N GLY A 158 15.76 7.60 -16.74
CA GLY A 158 15.65 6.15 -16.77
C GLY A 158 14.32 5.62 -17.35
N ARG A 159 14.00 4.35 -17.04
CA ARG A 159 12.82 3.62 -17.53
C ARG A 159 12.25 2.68 -16.45
N SER A 160 10.95 2.37 -16.51
CA SER A 160 10.31 1.50 -15.52
C SER A 160 10.35 0.01 -15.90
N SER A 161 9.39 -0.45 -16.70
CA SER A 161 9.07 -1.88 -16.90
C SER A 161 10.11 -2.70 -17.70
N GLY A 162 11.06 -2.04 -18.36
CA GLY A 162 12.12 -2.70 -19.15
C GLY A 162 13.45 -2.89 -18.41
N ALA A 163 13.76 -2.04 -17.43
CA ALA A 163 15.10 -1.99 -16.83
C ALA A 163 15.44 -3.28 -16.07
N TRP A 164 14.52 -3.78 -15.25
CA TRP A 164 14.77 -4.94 -14.39
C TRP A 164 15.27 -6.18 -15.13
N ASN A 165 14.68 -6.46 -16.30
CA ASN A 165 14.98 -7.66 -17.07
C ASN A 165 16.35 -7.61 -17.75
N SER A 166 16.96 -6.42 -17.90
CA SER A 166 18.33 -6.27 -18.41
C SER A 166 19.40 -6.27 -17.32
N LEU A 167 19.01 -6.24 -16.04
CA LEU A 167 19.95 -6.22 -14.92
C LEU A 167 20.51 -7.61 -14.62
N SER A 168 21.78 -7.67 -14.23
CA SER A 168 22.38 -8.87 -13.61
C SER A 168 21.75 -9.17 -12.24
N GLY A 169 21.93 -10.40 -11.75
CA GLY A 169 21.41 -10.79 -10.42
C GLY A 169 21.92 -9.91 -9.27
N GLN A 170 23.17 -9.45 -9.33
CA GLN A 170 23.74 -8.52 -8.34
C GLN A 170 23.10 -7.14 -8.46
N GLN A 171 22.98 -6.60 -9.68
CA GLN A 171 22.31 -5.31 -9.91
C GLN A 171 20.84 -5.33 -9.46
N GLN A 172 20.13 -6.45 -9.64
CA GLN A 172 18.78 -6.64 -9.11
C GLN A 172 18.74 -6.60 -7.58
N LEU A 173 19.70 -7.25 -6.91
CA LEU A 173 19.85 -7.18 -5.45
C LEU A 173 20.12 -5.75 -4.98
N ASP A 174 21.03 -5.04 -5.64
CA ASP A 174 21.37 -3.65 -5.32
C ASP A 174 20.14 -2.73 -5.49
N LEU A 175 19.33 -2.95 -6.51
CA LEU A 175 18.09 -2.20 -6.70
C LEU A 175 17.05 -2.50 -5.63
N VAL A 176 16.92 -3.77 -5.23
CA VAL A 176 16.00 -4.18 -4.15
C VAL A 176 16.41 -3.59 -2.79
N THR A 177 17.70 -3.47 -2.51
CA THR A 177 18.17 -2.80 -1.28
C THR A 177 17.93 -1.29 -1.31
N GLN A 178 18.02 -0.65 -2.48
CA GLN A 178 17.58 0.74 -2.65
C GLN A 178 16.08 0.90 -2.39
N ALA A 179 15.25 0.00 -2.94
CA ALA A 179 13.82 -0.01 -2.68
C ALA A 179 13.50 -0.21 -1.20
N ALA A 180 14.23 -1.07 -0.50
CA ALA A 180 14.12 -1.24 0.95
C ALA A 180 14.42 0.06 1.71
N THR A 181 15.42 0.82 1.26
CA THR A 181 15.77 2.12 1.84
C THR A 181 14.66 3.15 1.61
N LEU A 182 14.07 3.20 0.42
CA LEU A 182 12.90 4.05 0.13
C LEU A 182 11.72 3.67 1.01
N ARG A 183 11.47 2.36 1.17
CA ARG A 183 10.40 1.83 2.01
C ARG A 183 10.59 2.19 3.48
N ALA A 184 11.82 2.09 3.99
CA ALA A 184 12.17 2.51 5.34
C ALA A 184 11.93 4.01 5.54
N ALA A 185 12.34 4.84 4.57
CA ALA A 185 12.09 6.28 4.61
C ALA A 185 10.58 6.60 4.60
N LEU A 186 9.78 5.88 3.80
CA LEU A 186 8.32 6.04 3.76
C LEU A 186 7.68 5.64 5.09
N PHE A 187 8.12 4.54 5.69
CA PHE A 187 7.64 4.14 7.01
C PHE A 187 7.98 5.21 8.06
N SER A 188 9.19 5.74 8.05
CA SER A 188 9.65 6.75 9.02
C SER A 188 9.08 8.15 8.78
N PHE A 189 8.42 8.39 7.65
CA PHE A 189 7.79 9.68 7.36
C PHE A 189 6.68 10.00 8.38
N GLU A 190 6.76 11.19 8.99
CA GLU A 190 5.75 11.68 9.94
C GLU A 190 4.55 12.23 9.18
N LEU A 191 3.53 11.37 9.02
CA LEU A 191 2.30 11.74 8.33
C LEU A 191 1.50 12.78 9.14
N PRO A 192 1.17 13.95 8.57
CA PRO A 192 0.31 14.92 9.24
C PRO A 192 -1.06 14.34 9.59
N LEU A 193 -1.55 14.60 10.81
CA LEU A 193 -2.78 14.01 11.32
C LEU A 193 -4.02 14.52 10.57
N ASP A 194 -4.01 15.76 10.10
CA ASP A 194 -5.05 16.35 9.26
C ASP A 194 -5.15 15.62 7.91
N PHE A 195 -4.01 15.35 7.26
CA PHE A 195 -3.96 14.52 6.05
C PHE A 195 -4.50 13.10 6.32
N ALA A 196 -4.07 12.48 7.41
CA ALA A 196 -4.57 11.17 7.80
C ALA A 196 -6.08 11.15 8.08
N SER A 197 -6.57 12.17 8.77
CA SER A 197 -7.99 12.31 9.11
C SER A 197 -8.86 12.51 7.89
N GLN A 198 -8.34 13.22 6.88
CA GLN A 198 -9.03 13.45 5.62
C GLN A 198 -9.19 12.16 4.80
N TYR A 199 -8.12 11.37 4.66
CA TYR A 199 -8.10 10.30 3.66
C TYR A 199 -8.26 8.88 4.22
N LEU A 200 -8.00 8.61 5.50
CA LEU A 200 -7.94 7.23 6.02
C LEU A 200 -9.21 6.43 5.72
N HIS A 201 -10.39 7.00 5.96
CA HIS A 201 -11.67 6.33 5.73
C HIS A 201 -11.88 5.98 4.24
N ASP A 202 -11.66 6.95 3.37
CA ASP A 202 -11.91 6.80 1.94
C ASP A 202 -10.93 5.83 1.29
N ARG A 203 -9.73 5.71 1.88
CA ARG A 203 -8.68 4.78 1.46
C ARG A 203 -8.74 3.41 2.15
N LEU A 204 -9.78 3.12 2.93
CA LEU A 204 -10.05 1.76 3.37
C LEU A 204 -10.50 0.88 2.18
N PHE A 205 -10.08 -0.38 2.21
CA PHE A 205 -10.51 -1.40 1.23
C PHE A 205 -12.00 -1.70 1.33
N GLU A 206 -12.57 -2.20 0.24
CA GLU A 206 -13.99 -2.55 0.07
C GLU A 206 -14.58 -3.39 1.20
N GLN A 207 -15.91 -3.33 1.33
CA GLN A 207 -16.63 -3.75 2.55
C GLN A 207 -16.13 -2.97 3.78
N LYS A 208 -16.10 -1.64 3.67
CA LYS A 208 -15.74 -0.68 4.72
C LYS A 208 -17.01 -0.06 5.35
N PRO A 209 -16.91 0.50 6.58
CA PRO A 209 -18.02 1.28 7.13
C PRO A 209 -18.34 2.50 6.27
N ASN A 210 -19.56 3.04 6.37
CA ASN A 210 -19.95 4.27 5.67
C ASN A 210 -19.31 5.54 6.26
N ALA A 211 -18.97 5.48 7.55
CA ALA A 211 -18.27 6.51 8.29
C ALA A 211 -17.57 5.89 9.50
N LEU A 212 -16.48 6.50 9.97
CA LEU A 212 -15.85 6.10 11.23
C LEU A 212 -16.65 6.67 12.42
N PRO A 213 -16.91 5.87 13.47
CA PRO A 213 -17.73 6.32 14.60
C PRO A 213 -16.99 7.26 15.56
N VAL A 214 -15.67 7.40 15.41
CA VAL A 214 -14.82 8.27 16.22
C VAL A 214 -13.82 9.01 15.32
N PRO A 215 -13.31 10.19 15.74
CA PRO A 215 -12.26 10.89 15.01
C PRO A 215 -10.99 10.05 14.84
N VAL A 216 -10.30 10.26 13.72
CA VAL A 216 -9.02 9.62 13.42
C VAL A 216 -7.96 10.09 14.41
N THR A 217 -7.37 9.16 15.15
CA THR A 217 -6.27 9.44 16.08
C THR A 217 -5.27 8.27 16.09
N PRO A 218 -3.97 8.52 16.34
CA PRO A 218 -2.95 7.48 16.38
C PRO A 218 -2.95 6.75 17.74
N THR A 219 -4.11 6.22 18.13
CA THR A 219 -4.34 5.60 19.44
C THR A 219 -4.74 4.14 19.31
N ARG A 220 -4.53 3.40 20.40
CA ARG A 220 -5.00 2.03 20.52
C ARG A 220 -6.52 1.94 20.39
N ASP A 221 -7.25 2.85 21.03
CA ASP A 221 -8.71 2.85 21.04
C ASP A 221 -9.29 3.15 19.65
N PHE A 222 -8.65 4.05 18.89
CA PHE A 222 -8.98 4.24 17.48
C PHE A 222 -8.74 2.95 16.68
N CYS A 223 -7.61 2.27 16.88
CA CYS A 223 -7.31 1.03 16.17
C CYS A 223 -8.32 -0.10 16.50
N VAL A 224 -8.73 -0.24 17.77
CA VAL A 224 -9.83 -1.14 18.17
C VAL A 224 -11.12 -0.80 17.43
N THR A 225 -11.43 0.49 17.35
CA THR A 225 -12.64 0.99 16.69
C THR A 225 -12.60 0.76 15.18
N LEU A 226 -11.44 0.95 14.54
CA LEU A 226 -11.21 0.68 13.13
C LEU A 226 -11.45 -0.80 12.81
N PHE A 227 -10.85 -1.72 13.58
CA PHE A 227 -11.07 -3.15 13.42
C PHE A 227 -12.53 -3.54 13.62
N THR A 228 -13.15 -3.03 14.68
CA THR A 228 -14.56 -3.29 15.00
C THR A 228 -15.45 -2.88 13.84
N SER A 229 -15.29 -1.64 13.35
CA SER A 229 -16.07 -1.09 12.23
C SER A 229 -15.83 -1.87 10.94
N LYS A 230 -14.58 -2.29 10.68
CA LYS A 230 -14.24 -3.11 9.51
C LYS A 230 -14.91 -4.48 9.57
N ILE A 231 -14.83 -5.18 10.71
CA ILE A 231 -15.47 -6.49 10.92
C ILE A 231 -16.98 -6.37 10.76
N GLU A 232 -17.60 -5.33 11.31
CA GLU A 232 -19.05 -5.13 11.21
C GLU A 232 -19.51 -4.80 9.79
N ALA A 233 -18.71 -4.06 9.03
CA ALA A 233 -18.99 -3.76 7.63
C ALA A 233 -18.81 -4.98 6.72
N THR A 234 -17.80 -5.82 7.00
CA THR A 234 -17.51 -7.05 6.26
C THR A 234 -18.49 -8.17 6.61
N ILE A 235 -18.79 -8.40 7.89
CA ILE A 235 -19.73 -9.43 8.36
C ILE A 235 -20.92 -8.73 9.00
N ARG A 236 -22.01 -8.58 8.25
CA ARG A 236 -23.23 -7.88 8.66
C ARG A 236 -24.12 -8.75 9.58
N LYS A 237 -25.44 -8.58 9.57
CA LYS A 237 -26.37 -9.43 10.34
C LYS A 237 -26.72 -10.68 9.54
N ILE A 238 -27.19 -11.73 10.23
CA ILE A 238 -27.67 -12.95 9.56
C ILE A 238 -28.73 -12.58 8.52
N GLY A 239 -28.57 -13.11 7.31
CA GLY A 239 -29.44 -12.83 6.16
C GLY A 239 -29.08 -11.57 5.37
N ASP A 240 -28.21 -10.69 5.89
CA ASP A 240 -27.69 -9.57 5.11
C ASP A 240 -26.71 -10.08 4.06
N MET A 241 -26.63 -9.36 2.94
CA MET A 241 -25.66 -9.64 1.87
C MET A 241 -24.22 -9.51 2.38
N ILE A 242 -23.35 -10.40 1.91
CA ILE A 242 -21.93 -10.44 2.24
C ILE A 242 -21.09 -10.68 0.98
N GLY A 243 -19.98 -9.94 0.83
CA GLY A 243 -19.13 -10.03 -0.36
C GLY A 243 -19.57 -9.08 -1.47
N TRP A 244 -19.48 -9.51 -2.73
CA TRP A 244 -19.94 -8.74 -3.88
C TRP A 244 -21.41 -9.00 -4.17
N GLU A 245 -22.12 -7.99 -4.67
CA GLU A 245 -23.55 -8.09 -4.98
C GLU A 245 -23.84 -9.18 -6.02
N SER A 246 -22.89 -9.42 -6.94
CA SER A 246 -22.96 -10.47 -7.96
C SER A 246 -23.05 -11.88 -7.38
N ASP A 247 -22.49 -12.08 -6.20
CA ASP A 247 -22.30 -13.42 -5.64
C ASP A 247 -23.57 -13.93 -4.95
N ASN A 248 -24.52 -13.03 -4.64
CA ASN A 248 -25.76 -13.31 -3.90
C ASN A 248 -25.56 -14.07 -2.58
N ASN A 249 -24.37 -13.95 -1.99
CA ASN A 249 -24.04 -14.57 -0.73
C ASN A 249 -24.64 -13.77 0.43
N VAL A 250 -25.08 -14.47 1.47
CA VAL A 250 -25.62 -13.88 2.70
C VAL A 250 -24.84 -14.37 3.92
N VAL A 251 -24.85 -13.57 4.99
CA VAL A 251 -24.28 -13.98 6.28
C VAL A 251 -25.13 -15.13 6.86
N GLY A 252 -24.51 -16.29 7.05
CA GLY A 252 -25.12 -17.41 7.77
C GLY A 252 -24.75 -17.42 9.26
N PRO A 253 -25.20 -18.45 9.99
CA PRO A 253 -24.98 -18.55 11.43
C PRO A 253 -23.50 -18.73 11.80
N ILE A 254 -22.67 -19.38 10.96
CA ILE A 254 -21.25 -19.61 11.25
C ILE A 254 -20.47 -18.29 11.12
N ALA A 255 -20.66 -17.53 10.05
CA ALA A 255 -20.02 -16.23 9.88
C ALA A 255 -20.48 -15.25 10.98
N ALA A 256 -21.76 -15.27 11.35
CA ALA A 256 -22.27 -14.46 12.45
C ALA A 256 -21.67 -14.84 13.82
N ALA A 257 -21.46 -16.13 14.08
CA ALA A 257 -20.75 -16.58 15.29
C ALA A 257 -19.27 -16.16 15.25
N ALA A 258 -18.60 -16.33 14.11
CA ALA A 258 -17.22 -15.91 13.91
C ALA A 258 -17.02 -14.41 14.15
N LYS A 259 -17.96 -13.57 13.68
CA LYS A 259 -17.98 -12.13 13.99
C LYS A 259 -17.86 -11.87 15.49
N GLN A 260 -18.62 -12.59 16.32
CA GLN A 260 -18.59 -12.40 17.78
C GLN A 260 -17.24 -12.79 18.38
N SER A 261 -16.65 -13.89 17.91
CA SER A 261 -15.31 -14.32 18.33
C SER A 261 -14.24 -13.28 17.97
N LEU A 262 -14.30 -12.74 16.75
CA LEU A 262 -13.37 -11.73 16.27
C LEU A 262 -13.49 -10.43 17.08
N LEU A 263 -14.72 -9.93 17.30
CA LEU A 263 -14.94 -8.72 18.09
C LEU A 263 -14.43 -8.84 19.53
N LYS A 264 -14.54 -10.02 20.15
CA LYS A 264 -13.93 -10.30 21.46
C LYS A 264 -12.41 -10.31 21.43
N PHE A 265 -11.82 -10.75 20.31
CA PHE A 265 -10.38 -10.90 20.18
C PHE A 265 -9.64 -9.60 19.85
N VAL A 266 -10.26 -8.67 19.11
CA VAL A 266 -9.67 -7.37 18.74
C VAL A 266 -8.99 -6.63 19.91
N PRO A 267 -9.64 -6.41 21.07
CA PRO A 267 -8.96 -5.72 22.18
C PRO A 267 -7.88 -6.57 22.86
N VAL A 268 -7.81 -7.87 22.63
CA VAL A 268 -6.79 -8.75 23.21
C VAL A 268 -5.55 -8.83 22.33
N MET A 269 -5.73 -8.83 21.00
CA MET A 269 -4.63 -8.99 20.03
C MET A 269 -3.76 -7.73 19.87
N LEU A 270 -4.32 -6.55 20.17
CA LEU A 270 -3.63 -5.27 19.99
C LEU A 270 -2.68 -4.98 21.17
N PRO A 271 -1.40 -4.61 20.91
CA PRO A 271 -0.43 -4.27 21.95
C PRO A 271 -1.00 -3.30 23.00
N LYS A 272 -0.80 -3.59 24.28
CA LYS A 272 -1.28 -2.72 25.36
C LYS A 272 -0.52 -1.40 25.38
N GLU A 273 -1.13 -0.42 26.04
CA GLU A 273 -0.48 0.87 26.29
C GLU A 273 0.76 0.68 27.19
N THR A 274 1.91 0.98 26.62
CA THR A 274 3.28 0.96 27.17
C THR A 274 4.03 2.17 26.61
N THR A 275 5.28 2.37 27.01
CA THR A 275 6.14 3.44 26.46
C THR A 275 6.28 3.37 24.94
N ASP A 276 6.18 2.19 24.33
CA ASP A 276 6.30 1.98 22.88
C ASP A 276 4.96 2.13 22.14
N THR A 277 3.87 2.41 22.83
CA THR A 277 2.53 2.49 22.22
C THR A 277 2.37 3.54 21.13
N PRO A 278 2.96 4.74 21.25
CA PRO A 278 2.90 5.72 20.16
C PRO A 278 3.44 5.15 18.84
N LEU A 279 4.43 4.25 18.89
CA LEU A 279 5.03 3.65 17.70
C LEU A 279 4.05 2.72 16.96
N PHE A 280 3.29 1.88 17.66
CA PHE A 280 2.40 0.89 17.03
C PHE A 280 1.21 1.51 16.32
N TYR A 281 0.67 2.58 16.90
CA TYR A 281 -0.60 3.20 16.47
C TYR A 281 -0.40 4.49 15.65
N ARG A 282 0.84 4.96 15.47
CA ARG A 282 1.15 6.02 14.53
C ARG A 282 0.57 5.69 13.16
N LEU A 283 -0.09 6.67 12.55
CA LEU A 283 -0.65 6.54 11.21
C LEU A 283 0.48 6.74 10.20
N ILE A 284 0.56 5.84 9.23
CA ILE A 284 1.58 5.87 8.18
C ILE A 284 0.92 5.91 6.80
N LEU A 285 1.63 6.47 5.83
CA LEU A 285 1.27 6.42 4.43
C LEU A 285 1.83 5.14 3.81
N GLU A 286 0.97 4.45 3.07
CA GLU A 286 1.29 3.24 2.33
C GLU A 286 1.17 3.47 0.83
N HIS A 287 2.08 2.90 0.05
CA HIS A 287 1.99 2.96 -1.41
C HIS A 287 0.87 2.08 -1.98
N GLY A 288 0.51 0.98 -1.30
CA GLY A 288 -0.54 0.05 -1.72
C GLY A 288 -0.14 -0.93 -2.83
N ASP A 289 0.73 -0.50 -3.74
CA ASP A 289 1.32 -1.31 -4.83
C ASP A 289 2.83 -1.07 -4.96
N PHE A 290 3.56 -1.31 -3.88
CA PHE A 290 5.00 -1.03 -3.83
C PHE A 290 5.79 -2.09 -4.62
N GLY A 291 6.43 -1.68 -5.72
CA GLY A 291 7.20 -2.61 -6.55
C GLY A 291 8.00 -1.92 -7.63
N ILE A 292 8.89 -2.68 -8.27
CA ILE A 292 9.78 -2.18 -9.34
C ILE A 292 9.03 -1.66 -10.56
N HIS A 293 7.78 -2.12 -10.78
CA HIS A 293 6.95 -1.66 -11.90
C HIS A 293 6.48 -0.22 -11.71
N ASN A 294 6.47 0.27 -10.47
CA ASN A 294 6.10 1.62 -10.06
C ASN A 294 7.33 2.51 -9.76
N MET A 295 8.50 2.08 -10.23
CA MET A 295 9.77 2.80 -10.07
C MET A 295 10.37 3.15 -11.44
N THR A 296 10.95 4.35 -11.56
CA THR A 296 11.83 4.67 -12.68
C THR A 296 13.26 4.28 -12.29
N ILE A 297 13.92 3.53 -13.17
CA ILE A 297 15.26 2.99 -12.94
C ILE A 297 16.17 3.54 -14.04
N ASP A 298 17.19 4.27 -13.63
CA ASP A 298 18.36 4.52 -14.48
C ASP A 298 19.19 3.24 -14.47
N ASP A 299 19.33 2.57 -15.61
CA ASP A 299 19.92 1.25 -15.75
C ASP A 299 21.33 1.27 -16.36
N GLY A 300 22.07 2.37 -16.14
CA GLY A 300 23.52 2.41 -16.35
C GLY A 300 24.29 1.39 -15.50
N ASP A 301 25.61 1.51 -15.45
CA ASP A 301 26.49 0.53 -14.77
C ASP A 301 26.11 0.29 -13.31
N THR A 302 25.63 1.34 -12.62
CA THR A 302 25.10 1.28 -11.26
C THR A 302 23.61 1.65 -11.26
N PRO A 303 22.71 0.66 -11.40
CA PRO A 303 21.29 0.94 -11.53
C PRO A 303 20.75 1.68 -10.32
N THR A 304 20.01 2.76 -10.55
CA THR A 304 19.53 3.63 -9.49
C THR A 304 18.04 3.91 -9.66
N ILE A 305 17.28 3.79 -8.57
CA ILE A 305 15.88 4.23 -8.56
C ILE A 305 15.87 5.76 -8.58
N THR A 306 15.27 6.37 -9.58
CA THR A 306 15.20 7.84 -9.74
C THR A 306 13.83 8.39 -9.41
N SER A 307 12.76 7.59 -9.48
CA SER A 307 11.45 8.00 -8.99
C SER A 307 10.56 6.84 -8.54
N LEU A 308 9.58 7.14 -7.68
CA LEU A 308 8.45 6.30 -7.25
C LEU A 308 7.12 6.99 -7.60
N PHE A 309 6.20 6.25 -8.24
CA PHE A 309 4.94 6.78 -8.77
C PHE A 309 3.78 5.77 -8.66
N ASP A 310 2.59 6.17 -9.09
CA ASP A 310 1.36 5.34 -9.06
C ASP A 310 0.78 5.15 -7.66
N TRP A 311 0.54 6.27 -6.96
CA TRP A 311 -0.02 6.27 -5.60
C TRP A 311 -1.55 6.05 -5.59
N GLU A 312 -2.17 5.68 -6.72
CA GLU A 312 -3.62 5.48 -6.85
C GLU A 312 -4.16 4.38 -5.92
N THR A 313 -3.31 3.43 -5.53
CA THR A 313 -3.65 2.35 -4.57
C THR A 313 -3.20 2.65 -3.14
N GLY A 314 -2.56 3.80 -2.91
CA GLY A 314 -2.04 4.17 -1.61
C GLY A 314 -3.11 4.26 -0.53
N CYS A 315 -2.72 4.02 0.71
CA CYS A 315 -3.66 4.03 1.84
C CYS A 315 -3.00 4.53 3.12
N ILE A 316 -3.80 4.72 4.16
CA ILE A 316 -3.34 5.19 5.47
C ILE A 316 -3.77 4.17 6.50
N VAL A 317 -2.81 3.68 7.29
CA VAL A 317 -3.05 2.65 8.29
C VAL A 317 -2.23 2.92 9.56
N PRO A 318 -2.67 2.44 10.73
CA PRO A 318 -1.79 2.28 11.87
C PRO A 318 -0.55 1.47 11.50
N ALA A 319 0.63 1.87 12.00
CA ALA A 319 1.92 1.26 11.67
C ALA A 319 1.93 -0.26 11.83
N LEU A 320 1.25 -0.79 12.85
CA LEU A 320 1.14 -2.23 13.08
C LEU A 320 0.48 -3.00 11.92
N LEU A 321 -0.30 -2.34 11.06
CA LEU A 321 -0.99 -2.91 9.90
C LEU A 321 -0.25 -2.72 8.56
N SER A 322 0.92 -2.08 8.59
CA SER A 322 1.72 -1.70 7.41
C SER A 322 2.17 -2.88 6.54
N ASP A 323 1.96 -2.89 5.23
CA ASP A 323 2.35 -4.03 4.38
C ASP A 323 3.81 -3.94 3.92
N THR A 324 4.70 -4.87 4.30
CA THR A 324 6.11 -4.82 3.86
C THR A 324 6.31 -5.34 2.43
N CYS A 325 5.25 -5.85 1.80
CA CYS A 325 5.32 -6.49 0.48
C CYS A 325 6.03 -5.60 -0.56
N MET A 326 6.96 -6.21 -1.31
CA MET A 326 7.56 -5.61 -2.50
C MET A 326 7.37 -6.53 -3.69
N ALA A 327 6.76 -6.03 -4.76
CA ALA A 327 6.62 -6.77 -6.01
C ALA A 327 7.87 -6.64 -6.89
N VAL A 328 8.40 -7.79 -7.35
CA VAL A 328 9.53 -7.90 -8.29
C VAL A 328 9.23 -8.95 -9.36
N ALA A 329 9.11 -8.53 -10.62
CA ALA A 329 9.03 -9.37 -11.83
C ALA A 329 8.45 -10.80 -11.65
N GLY A 330 7.18 -10.88 -11.26
CA GLY A 330 6.46 -12.15 -11.07
C GLY A 330 6.66 -12.80 -9.70
N ALA A 331 7.22 -12.08 -8.74
CA ALA A 331 7.32 -12.48 -7.35
C ALA A 331 6.98 -11.38 -6.34
N ASP A 332 6.43 -11.79 -5.20
CA ASP A 332 6.09 -10.91 -4.07
C ASP A 332 7.01 -11.24 -2.89
N LEU A 333 7.89 -10.31 -2.53
CA LEU A 333 8.78 -10.41 -1.38
C LEU A 333 7.99 -10.01 -0.14
N ILE A 334 7.77 -10.94 0.79
CA ILE A 334 6.89 -10.73 1.96
C ILE A 334 7.56 -11.20 3.25
N LEU A 335 6.88 -10.96 4.37
CA LEU A 335 7.12 -11.67 5.62
C LEU A 335 6.09 -12.79 5.79
N ASP A 336 6.53 -13.95 6.25
CA ASP A 336 5.63 -15.04 6.67
C ASP A 336 4.98 -14.77 8.03
N GLU A 337 4.22 -15.74 8.52
CA GLU A 337 3.49 -15.66 9.79
C GLU A 337 4.41 -15.54 11.02
N ASP A 338 5.69 -15.87 10.90
CA ASP A 338 6.72 -15.76 11.94
C ASP A 338 7.60 -14.50 11.76
N ALA A 339 7.18 -13.58 10.89
CA ALA A 339 7.92 -12.38 10.50
C ALA A 339 9.29 -12.69 9.89
N ARG A 340 9.42 -13.81 9.16
CA ARG A 340 10.63 -14.17 8.43
C ARG A 340 10.47 -13.85 6.93
N PRO A 341 11.55 -13.47 6.23
CA PRO A 341 11.50 -13.23 4.79
C PRO A 341 11.01 -14.46 4.01
N ALA A 342 10.02 -14.27 3.15
CA ALA A 342 9.40 -15.30 2.34
C ALA A 342 8.99 -14.76 0.95
N VAL A 343 8.49 -15.65 0.09
CA VAL A 343 8.03 -15.34 -1.27
C VAL A 343 6.62 -15.94 -1.47
N LYS A 344 5.62 -15.12 -1.82
CA LYS A 344 4.19 -15.56 -1.90
C LYS A 344 3.71 -15.86 -3.30
N ARG A 345 4.16 -15.08 -4.29
CA ARG A 345 3.89 -15.32 -5.70
C ARG A 345 5.21 -15.68 -6.35
N ILE A 346 5.24 -16.78 -7.08
CA ILE A 346 6.32 -17.11 -8.00
C ILE A 346 5.66 -17.92 -9.11
N SER A 347 6.04 -17.67 -10.36
CA SER A 347 5.52 -18.45 -11.47
C SER A 347 5.73 -19.94 -11.21
N ARG A 348 4.70 -20.76 -11.46
CA ARG A 348 4.79 -22.23 -11.29
C ARG A 348 5.89 -22.84 -12.17
N ASP A 349 6.19 -22.18 -13.28
CA ASP A 349 7.22 -22.57 -14.24
C ASP A 349 8.55 -21.83 -14.01
N ALA A 350 8.72 -21.15 -12.86
CA ALA A 350 9.97 -20.51 -12.53
C ALA A 350 11.08 -21.54 -12.33
N GLY A 351 12.15 -21.43 -13.12
CA GLY A 351 13.35 -22.24 -12.94
C GLY A 351 14.02 -21.99 -11.58
N VAL A 352 14.86 -22.93 -11.16
CA VAL A 352 15.56 -22.92 -9.86
C VAL A 352 16.31 -21.62 -9.61
N GLU A 353 16.93 -21.04 -10.65
CA GLU A 353 17.66 -19.77 -10.55
C GLU A 353 16.74 -18.59 -10.19
N LYS A 354 15.55 -18.49 -10.79
CA LYS A 354 14.57 -17.43 -10.46
C LYS A 354 14.07 -17.58 -9.02
N VAL A 355 13.86 -18.81 -8.57
CA VAL A 355 13.47 -19.09 -7.18
C VAL A 355 14.59 -18.68 -6.21
N ALA A 356 15.84 -19.03 -6.52
CA ALA A 356 17.00 -18.64 -5.72
C ALA A 356 17.17 -17.12 -5.68
N GLN A 357 17.02 -16.44 -6.82
CA GLN A 357 17.09 -14.99 -6.91
C GLN A 357 15.99 -14.32 -6.09
N ALA A 358 14.73 -14.76 -6.19
CA ALA A 358 13.63 -14.22 -5.40
C ALA A 358 13.87 -14.40 -3.88
N LYS A 359 14.45 -15.54 -3.47
CA LYS A 359 14.86 -15.78 -2.09
C LYS A 359 15.99 -14.85 -1.64
N ALA A 360 17.01 -14.64 -2.48
CA ALA A 360 18.07 -13.69 -2.18
C ALA A 360 17.53 -12.26 -2.06
N CYS A 361 16.66 -11.84 -3.00
CA CYS A 361 15.98 -10.56 -2.96
C CYS A 361 15.13 -10.37 -1.70
N THR A 362 14.32 -11.35 -1.27
CA THR A 362 13.49 -11.16 -0.06
C THR A 362 14.34 -11.02 1.20
N VAL A 363 15.42 -11.79 1.32
CA VAL A 363 16.36 -11.68 2.45
C VAL A 363 17.08 -10.34 2.44
N GLY A 364 17.62 -9.93 1.29
CA GLY A 364 18.31 -8.64 1.14
C GLY A 364 17.40 -7.44 1.38
N TYR A 365 16.18 -7.48 0.84
CA TYR A 365 15.16 -6.45 1.01
C TYR A 365 14.81 -6.24 2.49
N HIS A 366 14.35 -7.28 3.18
CA HIS A 366 13.91 -7.15 4.56
C HIS A 366 15.08 -6.90 5.52
N GLY A 367 16.27 -7.44 5.22
CA GLY A 367 17.49 -7.15 5.97
C GLY A 367 17.80 -5.65 5.99
N VAL A 368 17.87 -5.03 4.81
CA VAL A 368 18.13 -3.59 4.71
C VAL A 368 16.96 -2.76 5.23
N LEU A 369 15.71 -3.18 4.99
CA LEU A 369 14.52 -2.48 5.51
C LEU A 369 14.59 -2.34 7.03
N PHE A 370 14.89 -3.42 7.74
CA PHE A 370 14.94 -3.42 9.20
C PHE A 370 16.23 -2.84 9.77
N GLU A 371 17.35 -2.90 9.04
CA GLU A 371 18.54 -2.14 9.40
C GLU A 371 18.26 -0.62 9.36
N ARG A 372 17.54 -0.15 8.34
CA ARG A 372 17.22 1.27 8.14
C ARG A 372 16.05 1.75 9.00
N ALA A 373 15.12 0.88 9.34
CA ALA A 373 13.99 1.16 10.23
C ALA A 373 13.80 0.02 11.25
N PRO A 374 14.63 -0.08 12.32
CA PRO A 374 14.53 -1.15 13.32
C PRO A 374 13.18 -1.14 14.06
N GLU A 375 12.57 0.03 14.18
CA GLU A 375 11.21 0.21 14.69
C GLU A 375 10.17 -0.54 13.88
N TYR A 376 10.35 -0.60 12.55
CA TYR A 376 9.42 -1.30 11.68
C TYR A 376 9.41 -2.79 12.00
N GLU A 377 10.58 -3.40 12.23
CA GLU A 377 10.66 -4.81 12.64
C GLU A 377 9.91 -5.08 13.94
N ARG A 378 10.10 -4.22 14.96
CA ARG A 378 9.39 -4.34 16.24
C ARG A 378 7.88 -4.27 16.05
N VAL A 379 7.42 -3.34 15.22
CA VAL A 379 6.01 -3.17 14.87
C VAL A 379 5.45 -4.39 14.15
N MET A 380 6.20 -4.98 13.20
CA MET A 380 5.78 -6.19 12.48
C MET A 380 5.63 -7.38 13.42
N ARG A 381 6.57 -7.57 14.35
CA ARG A 381 6.53 -8.65 15.35
C ARG A 381 5.38 -8.47 16.33
N ALA A 382 5.22 -7.27 16.88
CA ALA A 382 4.15 -6.97 17.85
C ALA A 382 2.75 -7.03 17.22
N GLY A 383 2.63 -6.64 15.95
CA GLY A 383 1.37 -6.61 15.22
C GLY A 383 0.92 -7.94 14.62
N ARG A 384 1.67 -9.04 14.79
CA ARG A 384 1.46 -10.33 14.08
C ARG A 384 -0.01 -10.75 13.91
N ASP A 385 -0.76 -10.87 15.01
CA ASP A 385 -2.16 -11.33 14.95
C ASP A 385 -3.09 -10.27 14.34
N ALA A 386 -2.86 -8.99 14.64
CA ALA A 386 -3.62 -7.89 14.05
C ALA A 386 -3.44 -7.83 12.52
N ARG A 387 -2.20 -8.01 12.05
CA ARG A 387 -1.86 -8.09 10.62
C ARG A 387 -2.54 -9.27 9.95
N PHE A 388 -2.48 -10.45 10.57
CA PHE A 388 -3.15 -11.63 10.06
C PHE A 388 -4.64 -11.36 9.83
N LEU A 389 -5.33 -10.83 10.85
CA LEU A 389 -6.74 -10.50 10.72
C LEU A 389 -6.99 -9.42 9.65
N TRP A 390 -6.20 -8.34 9.66
CA TRP A 390 -6.33 -7.25 8.71
C TRP A 390 -6.21 -7.72 7.25
N PHE A 391 -5.20 -8.52 6.94
CA PHE A 391 -5.00 -9.05 5.60
C PHE A 391 -6.07 -10.08 5.21
N LYS A 392 -6.60 -10.87 6.14
CA LYS A 392 -7.75 -11.74 5.86
C LYS A 392 -9.00 -10.93 5.51
N LEU A 393 -9.28 -9.86 6.24
CA LEU A 393 -10.40 -8.96 5.94
C LEU A 393 -10.19 -8.20 4.63
N ARG A 394 -8.97 -7.75 4.33
CA ARG A 394 -8.60 -7.05 3.09
C ARG A 394 -8.67 -7.96 1.85
N ASP A 395 -8.14 -9.17 1.95
CA ASP A 395 -7.92 -10.07 0.81
C ASP A 395 -9.13 -10.98 0.53
N TRP A 396 -10.17 -10.97 1.37
CA TRP A 396 -11.39 -11.73 1.09
C TRP A 396 -12.11 -11.18 -0.15
N ARG A 397 -12.69 -12.09 -0.95
CA ARG A 397 -13.25 -11.77 -2.28
C ARG A 397 -14.68 -12.27 -2.47
N GLY A 398 -15.39 -12.61 -1.40
CA GLY A 398 -16.80 -13.05 -1.47
C GLY A 398 -17.01 -14.57 -1.43
N ASP A 399 -15.99 -15.36 -1.75
CA ASP A 399 -16.10 -16.83 -1.79
C ASP A 399 -16.28 -17.45 -0.39
N ASP A 400 -17.19 -18.44 -0.30
CA ASP A 400 -17.44 -19.31 0.87
C ASP A 400 -17.47 -18.52 2.21
N PRO A 401 -18.43 -17.60 2.43
CA PRO A 401 -18.44 -16.76 3.62
C PRO A 401 -18.49 -17.60 4.91
N GLU A 402 -19.33 -18.64 4.97
CA GLU A 402 -19.47 -19.48 6.16
C GLU A 402 -18.19 -20.25 6.48
N GLY A 403 -17.57 -20.92 5.49
CA GLY A 403 -16.34 -21.67 5.72
C GLY A 403 -15.13 -20.76 5.93
N TYR A 404 -15.02 -19.66 5.17
CA TYR A 404 -13.94 -18.67 5.32
C TYR A 404 -13.96 -18.02 6.71
N PHE A 405 -15.09 -17.41 7.08
CA PHE A 405 -15.20 -16.75 8.39
C PHE A 405 -15.28 -17.77 9.53
N GLY A 406 -15.84 -18.96 9.32
CA GLY A 406 -15.80 -20.03 10.32
C GLY A 406 -14.36 -20.41 10.71
N ARG A 407 -13.46 -20.58 9.73
CA ARG A 407 -12.03 -20.81 10.01
C ARG A 407 -11.38 -19.62 10.73
N LEU A 408 -11.72 -18.41 10.33
CA LEU A 408 -11.19 -17.19 10.95
C LEU A 408 -11.69 -17.00 12.40
N GLY A 409 -12.95 -17.35 12.68
CA GLY A 409 -13.53 -17.35 14.02
C GLY A 409 -12.90 -18.41 14.92
N ALA A 410 -12.69 -19.63 14.40
CA ALA A 410 -12.01 -20.70 15.13
C ALA A 410 -10.55 -20.30 15.47
N TRP A 411 -9.84 -19.66 14.54
CA TRP A 411 -8.52 -19.09 14.80
C TRP A 411 -8.55 -18.06 15.95
N ALA A 412 -9.52 -17.15 15.95
CA ALA A 412 -9.66 -16.13 17.00
C ALA A 412 -9.95 -16.74 18.38
N GLU A 413 -10.82 -17.75 18.47
CA GLU A 413 -11.08 -18.48 19.73
C GLU A 413 -9.83 -19.23 20.23
N GLY A 414 -9.05 -19.84 19.32
CA GLY A 414 -7.77 -20.47 19.65
C GLY A 414 -6.79 -19.47 20.28
N ARG A 415 -6.63 -18.29 19.67
CA ARG A 415 -5.79 -17.21 20.21
C ARG A 415 -6.28 -16.66 21.55
N LEU A 416 -7.60 -16.53 21.72
CA LEU A 416 -8.19 -16.12 22.99
C LEU A 416 -7.89 -17.13 24.10
N ALA A 417 -7.95 -18.44 23.80
CA ALA A 417 -7.60 -19.49 24.75
C ALA A 417 -6.12 -19.44 25.14
N GLU A 418 -5.20 -19.31 24.18
CA GLU A 418 -3.76 -19.15 24.43
C GLU A 418 -3.49 -17.97 25.38
N SER A 419 -4.11 -16.81 25.13
CA SER A 419 -3.94 -15.62 25.97
C SER A 419 -4.40 -15.82 27.43
N ARG A 420 -5.46 -16.60 27.65
CA ARG A 420 -5.95 -16.92 29.00
C ARG A 420 -5.01 -17.85 29.75
N VAL A 421 -4.46 -18.85 29.07
CA VAL A 421 -3.47 -19.77 29.65
C VAL A 421 -2.23 -19.00 30.10
N TRP A 422 -1.71 -18.10 29.27
CA TRP A 422 -0.57 -17.25 29.64
C TRP A 422 -0.85 -16.36 30.84
N LYS A 423 -2.06 -15.79 30.94
CA LYS A 423 -2.46 -15.00 32.13
C LYS A 423 -2.51 -15.85 33.40
N SER A 424 -3.02 -17.08 33.31
CA SER A 424 -3.10 -18.01 34.45
C SER A 424 -1.70 -18.41 34.92
N LEU A 425 -0.82 -18.80 34.00
CA LEU A 425 0.56 -19.18 34.32
C LEU A 425 1.36 -18.02 34.90
N PHE A 426 1.20 -16.81 34.37
CA PHE A 426 1.86 -15.63 34.91
C PHE A 426 1.34 -15.27 36.31
N GLN A 427 0.02 -15.40 36.55
CA GLN A 427 -0.55 -15.22 37.89
C GLN A 427 -0.04 -16.28 38.88
N GLU A 428 0.08 -17.55 38.47
CA GLU A 428 0.64 -18.60 39.31
C GLU A 428 2.13 -18.38 39.61
N MET A 429 2.94 -17.95 38.64
CA MET A 429 4.36 -17.63 38.85
C MET A 429 4.57 -16.44 39.79
N VAL A 430 3.82 -15.35 39.59
CA VAL A 430 3.90 -14.17 40.48
C VAL A 430 3.41 -14.48 41.89
N MET A 431 2.38 -15.33 42.04
CA MET A 431 1.89 -15.74 43.34
C MET A 431 2.85 -16.70 44.06
N ASN A 432 3.60 -17.53 43.32
CA ASN A 432 4.63 -18.40 43.89
C ASN A 432 5.88 -17.62 44.33
N ASP A 433 6.32 -16.61 43.57
CA ASP A 433 7.41 -15.72 43.99
C ASP A 433 7.03 -14.86 45.21
N CYS A 434 5.76 -14.50 45.37
CA CYS A 434 5.27 -13.84 46.59
C CYS A 434 5.09 -14.80 47.78
N SER A 435 4.86 -16.10 47.58
CA SER A 435 4.75 -17.06 48.68
C SER A 435 6.11 -17.45 49.28
N ASP A 436 7.18 -17.43 48.47
CA ASP A 436 8.53 -17.70 48.96
C ASP A 436 9.13 -16.50 49.72
N ALA A 437 8.62 -15.28 49.49
CA ALA A 437 9.01 -14.09 50.24
C ALA A 437 8.28 -13.92 51.60
N VAL A 438 7.27 -14.74 51.91
CA VAL A 438 6.48 -14.63 53.16
C VAL A 438 6.83 -15.73 54.18
N ASN A 439 7.66 -16.72 53.81
CA ASN A 439 8.07 -17.79 54.73
C ASN A 439 9.41 -17.57 55.46
N ASP A 440 10.16 -16.50 55.15
CA ASP A 440 11.33 -16.10 55.93
C ASP A 440 11.14 -14.70 56.52
N SER A 441 10.66 -14.66 57.77
CA SER A 441 10.97 -13.70 58.85
C SER A 441 9.77 -13.41 59.75
N TRP A 442 9.58 -14.28 60.75
CA TRP A 442 9.09 -13.80 62.05
C TRP A 442 10.28 -13.16 62.80
N SER A 443 10.47 -11.86 62.62
CA SER A 443 11.12 -11.03 63.62
C SER A 443 10.67 -9.57 63.49
N SER A 444 10.12 -9.07 64.58
CA SER A 444 9.63 -7.72 64.84
C SER A 444 10.58 -6.59 64.42
N GLU A 445 10.13 -5.69 63.53
CA GLU A 445 10.01 -4.23 63.73
C GLU A 445 9.61 -3.52 62.41
N PRO A 446 8.87 -2.40 62.45
CA PRO A 446 8.35 -1.74 61.25
C PRO A 446 9.32 -0.69 60.70
N GLN A 447 9.76 -0.86 59.46
CA GLN A 447 10.41 0.22 58.70
C GLN A 447 9.75 0.42 57.33
N ALA A 448 9.72 1.70 56.96
CA ALA A 448 8.85 2.31 55.99
C ALA A 448 9.16 1.94 54.53
N CYS A 449 8.11 1.95 53.71
CA CYS A 449 8.17 1.89 52.26
C CYS A 449 9.04 3.00 51.67
N ALA A 450 9.97 2.62 50.81
CA ALA A 450 10.54 3.49 49.79
C ALA A 450 10.69 2.68 48.50
N PHE A 451 9.82 2.97 47.52
CA PHE A 451 10.00 2.54 46.14
C PHE A 451 11.17 3.33 45.53
N ALA A 452 12.22 2.63 45.11
CA ALA A 452 13.29 3.21 44.32
C ALA A 452 13.47 2.40 43.03
N THR A 453 13.28 3.11 41.93
CA THR A 453 13.62 2.78 40.54
C THR A 453 15.04 2.25 40.39
N GLY A 454 15.25 1.19 39.61
CA GLY A 454 16.59 0.67 39.34
C GLY A 454 16.68 -0.18 38.07
N SER A 455 17.28 0.40 37.04
CA SER A 455 17.75 -0.23 35.82
C SER A 455 18.78 -1.34 36.08
N PHE A 456 18.70 -2.44 35.36
CA PHE A 456 19.74 -3.47 35.33
C PHE A 456 20.81 -3.12 34.29
N CYS A 457 21.99 -2.69 34.76
CA CYS A 457 23.25 -2.82 34.04
C CYS A 457 23.98 -4.05 34.59
N VAL A 458 24.34 -4.98 33.72
CA VAL A 458 25.17 -6.14 34.07
C VAL A 458 26.64 -5.74 33.90
N PHE A 459 27.36 -5.61 35.02
CA PHE A 459 28.83 -5.66 35.04
C PHE A 459 29.25 -7.08 35.41
N VAL A 460 30.07 -7.70 34.56
CA VAL A 460 30.82 -8.93 34.89
C VAL A 460 32.26 -8.52 35.16
N HIS A 461 32.70 -8.65 36.41
CA HIS A 461 34.12 -8.75 36.75
C HIS A 461 34.34 -9.85 37.79
N GLY A 462 35.22 -10.78 37.43
CA GLY A 462 35.88 -11.71 38.34
C GLY A 462 37.34 -11.86 37.89
N THR A 463 38.23 -11.19 38.63
CA THR A 463 39.71 -11.27 38.67
C THR A 463 40.17 -12.52 39.47
N PRO A 464 41.47 -12.71 39.82
CA PRO A 464 42.74 -12.67 39.06
C PRO A 464 43.59 -13.96 39.31
N ASP A 465 44.74 -14.13 38.62
CA ASP A 465 46.03 -14.37 39.32
C ASP A 465 47.25 -14.31 38.39
N LEU A 466 48.36 -13.91 39.02
CA LEU A 466 49.66 -13.50 38.49
C LEU A 466 50.67 -14.66 38.37
N ALA A 467 51.45 -14.67 37.28
CA ALA A 467 52.92 -14.77 37.26
C ALA A 467 53.44 -14.45 35.86
#